data_AF-A0AAW0P8T7-F1
#
_entry.id   AF-A0AAW0P8T7-F1
#
_cell.length_a   1.000
_cell.length_b   1.000
_cell.length_c   1.000
_cell.angle_alpha   90.00
_cell.angle_beta   90.00
_cell.angle_gamma   90.00
#
_symmetry.space_group_name_H-M   'P 1'
#
loop_
_entity.id
_entity.type
_entity.pdbx_description
1 polymer ?
#
loop_
_entity_poly.entity_id
_entity_poly.type
_entity_poly.pdbx_seq_one_letter_code
_entity_poly.pdbx_strand_id
1 'polypeptide(L)'
;MFPRFLDITGIVEQDFRLMFGDATSSKFLEKWPTVYKQKVLKQTRGLTQTSELQDLIQNVESSSEVEEGWDGDMSSILILVHLLPPPPHGRKRPGKLSARPACNHLVRFLKTGTSIQDHLDSIKESRQPYLLACGNTKSVIHNYFIVIDKHAIPCKSPDSLAAFDELFKAHFVFGTSYDEDLINVYNFLQTTIYDIDVGNTKSNGSEAPQSGFSTTLRRTAPTLHNPRSAPISPIQSC
;
A
#
# COMPACT_ATOMS: atom_id res chain seq x y z
N MET A 1 -7.19 15.40 1.34
CA MET A 1 -7.24 14.63 2.60
C MET A 1 -8.36 15.14 3.50
N PHE A 2 -9.14 14.25 4.13
CA PHE A 2 -10.18 14.67 5.09
C PHE A 2 -9.55 15.01 6.45
N PRO A 3 -9.87 16.16 7.08
CA PRO A 3 -9.22 16.62 8.31
C PRO A 3 -9.26 15.61 9.48
N ARG A 4 -10.32 14.80 9.56
CA ARG A 4 -10.51 13.84 10.67
C ARG A 4 -9.38 12.81 10.80
N PHE A 5 -8.71 12.45 9.70
CA PHE A 5 -7.56 11.53 9.74
C PHE A 5 -6.36 12.12 10.50
N LEU A 6 -6.28 13.45 10.63
CA LEU A 6 -5.20 14.12 11.35
C LEU A 6 -5.45 14.17 12.86
N ASP A 7 -6.74 14.24 13.24
CA ASP A 7 -7.14 14.49 14.64
C ASP A 7 -7.52 13.19 15.39
N ILE A 8 -7.87 12.12 14.66
CA ILE A 8 -8.39 10.87 15.25
C ILE A 8 -7.57 9.70 14.71
N THR A 9 -6.85 9.02 15.62
CA THR A 9 -6.09 7.82 15.29
C THR A 9 -7.02 6.61 15.04
N GLY A 10 -6.57 5.68 14.19
CA GLY A 10 -7.30 4.43 13.92
C GLY A 10 -8.47 4.54 12.94
N ILE A 11 -8.69 5.70 12.30
CA ILE A 11 -9.69 5.81 11.22
C ILE A 11 -9.28 4.95 10.01
N VAL A 12 -8.00 4.90 9.66
CA VAL A 12 -7.49 4.04 8.57
C VAL A 12 -7.87 2.58 8.83
N GLU A 13 -7.65 2.10 10.05
CA GLU A 13 -8.06 0.75 10.46
C GLU A 13 -9.57 0.54 10.37
N GLN A 14 -10.36 1.50 10.85
CA GLN A 14 -11.81 1.42 10.81
C GLN A 14 -12.35 1.33 9.37
N ASP A 15 -11.89 2.23 8.49
CA ASP A 15 -12.35 2.29 7.10
C ASP A 15 -11.91 1.04 6.33
N PHE A 16 -10.69 0.57 6.53
CA PHE A 16 -10.22 -0.68 5.93
C PHE A 16 -11.05 -1.88 6.38
N ARG A 17 -11.37 -1.98 7.68
CA ARG A 17 -12.26 -3.01 8.20
C ARG A 17 -13.66 -2.94 7.59
N LEU A 18 -14.19 -1.73 7.35
CA LEU A 18 -15.48 -1.57 6.66
C LEU A 18 -15.43 -2.04 5.19
N MET A 19 -14.28 -1.91 4.53
CA MET A 19 -14.08 -2.36 3.14
C MET A 19 -13.91 -3.87 3.02
N PHE A 20 -13.15 -4.51 3.93
CA PHE A 20 -12.69 -5.90 3.77
C PHE A 20 -13.09 -6.87 4.90
N GLY A 21 -13.73 -6.37 5.96
CA GLY A 21 -14.14 -7.14 7.14
C GLY A 21 -13.01 -7.42 8.14
N ASP A 22 -13.39 -7.75 9.38
CA ASP A 22 -12.46 -8.05 10.49
C ASP A 22 -11.47 -9.16 10.15
N ALA A 23 -11.97 -10.25 9.56
CA ALA A 23 -11.17 -11.41 9.23
C ALA A 23 -10.02 -11.08 8.25
N THR A 24 -10.20 -10.09 7.37
CA THR A 24 -9.13 -9.64 6.46
C THR A 24 -8.23 -8.62 7.16
N SER A 25 -8.82 -7.68 7.91
CA SER A 25 -8.07 -6.62 8.61
C SER A 25 -7.02 -7.17 9.57
N SER A 26 -7.29 -8.28 10.25
CA SER A 26 -6.39 -8.87 11.25
C SER A 26 -5.27 -9.74 10.65
N LYS A 27 -5.34 -10.14 9.36
CA LYS A 27 -4.46 -11.18 8.79
C LYS A 27 -2.98 -10.89 8.95
N PHE A 28 -2.56 -9.64 8.74
CA PHE A 28 -1.14 -9.30 8.80
C PHE A 28 -0.60 -9.40 10.24
N LEU A 29 -1.26 -8.78 11.21
CA LEU A 29 -0.85 -8.85 12.62
C LEU A 29 -0.92 -10.28 13.20
N GLU A 30 -1.86 -11.11 12.75
CA GLU A 30 -1.95 -12.51 13.18
C GLU A 30 -0.85 -13.39 12.57
N LYS A 31 -0.61 -13.25 11.26
CA LYS A 31 0.26 -14.17 10.51
C LYS A 31 1.72 -13.73 10.49
N TRP A 32 2.02 -12.43 10.57
CA TRP A 32 3.39 -11.95 10.43
C TRP A 32 4.32 -12.47 11.52
N PRO A 33 4.00 -12.29 12.83
CA PRO A 33 4.88 -12.77 13.90
C PRO A 33 5.03 -14.29 13.92
N THR A 34 3.94 -15.00 13.60
CA THR A 34 3.81 -16.45 13.80
C THR A 34 4.30 -17.27 12.61
N VAL A 35 4.15 -16.76 11.38
CA VAL A 35 4.42 -17.51 10.15
C VAL A 35 5.47 -16.82 9.29
N TYR A 36 5.29 -15.53 8.96
CA TYR A 36 6.09 -14.90 7.92
C TYR A 36 7.45 -14.42 8.40
N LYS A 37 7.57 -13.87 9.62
CA LYS A 37 8.86 -13.38 10.17
C LYS A 37 9.95 -14.46 10.10
N GLN A 38 9.63 -15.69 10.51
CA GLN A 38 10.55 -16.83 10.43
C GLN A 38 10.81 -17.32 9.00
N LYS A 39 9.81 -17.26 8.10
CA LYS A 39 10.00 -17.60 6.68
C LYS A 39 10.95 -16.62 6.00
N VAL A 40 10.75 -15.32 6.21
CA VAL A 40 11.60 -14.25 5.70
C VAL A 40 13.04 -14.46 6.16
N LEU A 41 13.25 -14.70 7.46
CA LEU A 41 14.58 -14.94 8.01
C LEU A 41 15.26 -16.19 7.39
N LYS A 42 14.52 -17.29 7.17
CA LYS A 42 15.08 -18.48 6.52
C LYS A 42 15.52 -18.23 5.08
N GLN A 43 14.81 -17.37 4.35
CA GLN A 43 15.09 -17.10 2.94
C GLN A 43 16.34 -16.23 2.75
N THR A 44 16.79 -15.48 3.77
CA THR A 44 18.00 -14.65 3.67
C THR A 44 19.26 -15.45 3.40
N ARG A 45 19.29 -16.74 3.76
CA ARG A 45 20.41 -17.66 3.49
C ARG A 45 20.75 -17.80 2.01
N GLY A 46 19.76 -17.60 1.13
CA GLY A 46 19.94 -17.63 -0.33
C GLY A 46 20.41 -16.31 -0.94
N LEU A 47 20.50 -15.24 -0.15
CA LEU A 47 20.89 -13.91 -0.63
C LEU A 47 22.40 -13.67 -0.48
N THR A 48 22.89 -12.70 -1.25
CA THR A 48 24.22 -12.12 -1.04
C THR A 48 24.25 -11.39 0.31
N GLN A 49 25.17 -11.79 1.18
CA GLN A 49 25.29 -11.24 2.54
C GLN A 49 26.00 -9.88 2.52
N THR A 50 25.23 -8.82 2.24
CA THR A 50 25.68 -7.42 2.38
C THR A 50 25.69 -7.01 3.85
N SER A 51 26.49 -6.00 4.22
CA SER A 51 26.54 -5.50 5.61
C SER A 51 25.17 -5.08 6.12
N GLU A 52 24.41 -4.36 5.29
CA GLU A 52 23.05 -3.93 5.63
C GLU A 52 22.09 -5.10 5.86
N LEU A 53 22.12 -6.14 5.01
CA LEU A 53 21.29 -7.31 5.22
C LEU A 53 21.66 -8.04 6.51
N GLN A 54 22.96 -8.11 6.84
CA GLN A 54 23.45 -8.67 8.09
C GLN A 54 22.98 -7.88 9.31
N ASP A 55 23.02 -6.54 9.24
CA ASP A 55 22.51 -5.67 10.30
C ASP A 55 21.00 -5.92 10.53
N LEU A 56 20.22 -6.03 9.45
CA LEU A 56 18.79 -6.35 9.56
C LEU A 56 18.54 -7.73 10.15
N ILE A 57 19.31 -8.76 9.74
CA ILE A 57 19.20 -10.12 10.30
C ILE A 57 19.52 -10.10 11.79
N GLN A 58 20.59 -9.42 12.19
CA GLN A 58 20.99 -9.30 13.59
C GLN A 58 19.91 -8.62 14.42
N ASN A 59 19.28 -7.55 13.92
CA ASN A 59 18.19 -6.87 14.63
C ASN A 59 16.96 -7.77 14.82
N VAL A 60 16.68 -8.69 13.90
CA VAL A 60 15.59 -9.67 14.03
C VAL A 60 15.89 -10.72 15.10
N GLU A 61 17.13 -11.16 15.20
CA GLU A 61 17.57 -12.23 16.11
C GLU A 61 17.92 -11.72 17.53
N SER A 62 18.24 -10.43 17.66
CA SER A 62 18.62 -9.82 18.93
C SER A 62 17.43 -9.72 19.86
N SER A 63 17.57 -10.24 21.09
CA SER A 63 16.58 -10.07 22.17
C SER A 63 16.66 -8.71 22.87
N SER A 64 17.71 -7.94 22.57
CA SER A 64 18.03 -6.62 23.11
C SER A 64 18.04 -5.58 21.99
N GLU A 65 17.59 -4.37 22.28
CA GLU A 65 17.62 -3.24 21.34
C GLU A 65 19.05 -2.96 20.86
N VAL A 66 19.27 -3.03 19.55
CA VAL A 66 20.54 -2.63 18.92
C VAL A 66 20.56 -1.11 18.86
N GLU A 67 21.56 -0.47 19.47
CA GLU A 67 21.57 0.98 19.74
C GLU A 67 21.31 1.86 18.50
N GLU A 68 21.69 1.41 17.30
CA GLU A 68 21.51 2.15 16.03
C GLU A 68 20.56 1.49 15.00
N GLY A 69 19.99 0.32 15.34
CA GLY A 69 19.19 -0.51 14.43
C GLY A 69 17.69 -0.23 14.48
N TRP A 70 16.94 -0.70 13.49
CA TRP A 70 15.48 -0.82 13.61
C TRP A 70 15.14 -1.98 14.56
N ASP A 71 13.96 -1.96 15.18
CA ASP A 71 13.48 -3.13 15.94
C ASP A 71 13.36 -4.39 15.05
N GLY A 72 13.17 -5.55 15.69
CA GLY A 72 13.13 -6.83 15.00
C GLY A 72 11.93 -7.02 14.06
N ASP A 73 10.80 -6.33 14.29
CA ASP A 73 9.63 -6.44 13.40
C ASP A 73 9.82 -5.58 12.15
N MET A 74 10.19 -4.32 12.31
CA MET A 74 10.55 -3.44 11.20
C MET A 74 11.72 -4.01 10.40
N SER A 75 12.75 -4.54 11.06
CA SER A 75 13.87 -5.18 10.36
C SER A 75 13.42 -6.39 9.53
N SER A 76 12.51 -7.22 10.06
CA SER A 76 11.95 -8.34 9.29
C SER A 76 11.16 -7.89 8.06
N ILE A 77 10.42 -6.78 8.15
CA ILE A 77 9.72 -6.18 7.01
C ILE A 77 10.71 -5.64 5.99
N LEU A 78 11.78 -4.97 6.43
CA LEU A 78 12.80 -4.46 5.51
C LEU A 78 13.55 -5.58 4.80
N ILE A 79 13.80 -6.73 5.44
CA ILE A 79 14.37 -7.92 4.77
C ILE A 79 13.48 -8.39 3.62
N LEU A 80 12.14 -8.26 3.71
CA LEU A 80 11.25 -8.63 2.60
C LEU A 80 11.58 -7.85 1.32
N VAL A 81 12.02 -6.59 1.43
CA VAL A 81 12.47 -5.77 0.28
C VAL A 81 13.71 -6.38 -0.39
N HIS A 82 14.60 -7.01 0.37
CA HIS A 82 15.77 -7.70 -0.17
C HIS A 82 15.44 -9.05 -0.82
N LEU A 83 14.36 -9.71 -0.38
CA LEU A 83 13.96 -11.03 -0.87
C LEU A 83 13.23 -10.96 -2.21
N LEU A 84 12.40 -9.93 -2.41
CA LEU A 84 11.58 -9.83 -3.60
C LEU A 84 12.41 -9.24 -4.74
N PRO A 85 12.36 -9.85 -5.95
CA PRO A 85 13.10 -9.32 -7.08
C PRO A 85 12.65 -7.89 -7.35
N PRO A 86 13.56 -6.97 -7.72
CA PRO A 86 13.12 -5.66 -8.12
C PRO A 86 12.22 -5.79 -9.34
N PRO A 87 11.27 -4.87 -9.50
CA PRO A 87 10.33 -4.90 -10.60
C PRO A 87 11.08 -4.87 -11.93
N PRO A 88 10.53 -5.48 -12.99
CA PRO A 88 11.10 -5.37 -14.33
C PRO A 88 10.94 -3.93 -14.82
N HIS A 89 11.91 -3.08 -14.50
CA HIS A 89 11.99 -1.74 -15.03
C HIS A 89 12.24 -1.90 -16.54
N GLY A 90 11.23 -1.61 -17.35
CA GLY A 90 11.34 -1.70 -18.81
C GLY A 90 12.56 -0.92 -19.33
N ARG A 91 12.95 -1.15 -20.59
CA ARG A 91 14.18 -0.63 -21.26
C ARG A 91 14.49 0.88 -21.11
N LYS A 92 13.63 1.69 -20.50
CA LYS A 92 13.73 3.15 -20.36
C LYS A 92 14.42 3.66 -19.09
N ARG A 93 14.73 2.83 -18.08
CA ARG A 93 15.51 3.26 -16.90
C ARG A 93 16.75 2.37 -16.71
N PRO A 94 17.95 2.86 -17.08
CA PRO A 94 19.20 2.16 -16.76
C PRO A 94 19.51 2.38 -15.28
N GLY A 95 19.01 1.50 -14.42
CA GLY A 95 19.30 1.53 -12.99
C GLY A 95 18.41 0.58 -12.20
N LYS A 96 18.98 -0.56 -11.77
CA LYS A 96 18.35 -1.44 -10.79
C LYS A 96 18.47 -0.73 -9.44
N LEU A 97 17.39 -0.15 -8.91
CA LEU A 97 17.43 0.41 -7.56
C LEU A 97 17.80 -0.73 -6.60
N SER A 98 18.82 -0.52 -5.78
CA SER A 98 19.16 -1.50 -4.74
C SER A 98 18.08 -1.51 -3.67
N ALA A 99 18.01 -2.60 -2.89
CA ALA A 99 17.02 -2.74 -1.82
C ALA A 99 17.10 -1.58 -0.79
N ARG A 100 18.31 -1.07 -0.54
CA ARG A 100 18.56 0.03 0.41
C ARG A 100 17.77 1.31 0.15
N PRO A 101 17.88 1.96 -1.04
CA PRO A 101 17.00 3.06 -1.37
C PRO A 101 15.51 2.71 -1.30
N ALA A 102 15.10 1.50 -1.69
CA ALA A 102 13.70 1.08 -1.63
C ALA A 102 13.18 1.02 -0.18
N CYS A 103 13.99 0.59 0.78
CA CYS A 103 13.65 0.64 2.21
C CYS A 103 13.29 2.07 2.67
N ASN A 104 13.95 3.11 2.13
CA ASN A 104 13.62 4.51 2.45
C ASN A 104 12.29 5.00 1.83
N HIS A 105 11.72 4.26 0.87
CA HIS A 105 10.38 4.51 0.36
C HIS A 105 9.31 3.87 1.27
N LEU A 106 9.70 2.92 2.12
CA LEU A 106 8.80 2.25 3.05
C LEU A 106 8.77 2.97 4.39
N VAL A 107 9.94 3.28 4.95
CA VAL A 107 10.07 3.94 6.26
C VAL A 107 11.24 4.94 6.27
N ARG A 108 11.04 6.09 6.92
CA ARG A 108 12.04 7.12 7.15
C ARG A 108 12.12 7.44 8.63
N PHE A 109 13.35 7.64 9.13
CA PHE A 109 13.57 8.04 10.51
C PHE A 109 13.63 9.56 10.64
N LEU A 110 12.92 10.10 11.62
CA LEU A 110 12.97 11.51 12.01
C LEU A 110 13.41 11.59 13.48
N LYS A 111 14.56 12.24 13.72
CA LYS A 111 15.10 12.36 15.08
C LYS A 111 14.23 13.31 15.92
N THR A 112 13.95 12.93 17.17
CA THR A 112 13.30 13.79 18.16
C THR A 112 13.95 15.18 18.20
N GLY A 113 13.12 16.23 18.21
CA GLY A 113 13.56 17.62 18.12
C GLY A 113 13.59 18.17 16.69
N THR A 114 13.40 17.33 15.67
CA THR A 114 13.20 17.77 14.29
C THR A 114 11.71 18.04 14.05
N SER A 115 11.40 19.12 13.32
CA SER A 115 10.03 19.49 12.96
C SER A 115 9.46 18.53 11.91
N ILE A 116 8.30 17.95 12.20
CA ILE A 116 7.54 17.16 11.21
C ILE A 116 7.14 18.04 10.03
N GLN A 117 6.77 19.30 10.28
CA GLN A 117 6.38 20.24 9.22
C GLN A 117 7.54 20.50 8.24
N ASP A 118 8.75 20.71 8.76
CA ASP A 118 9.93 20.95 7.92
C ASP A 118 10.23 19.73 7.05
N HIS A 119 10.05 18.53 7.60
CA HIS A 119 10.15 17.29 6.83
C HIS A 119 9.11 17.25 5.71
N LEU A 120 7.84 17.56 5.99
CA LEU A 120 6.75 17.58 5.01
C LEU A 120 6.99 18.62 3.90
N ASP A 121 7.49 19.79 4.26
CA ASP A 121 7.82 20.88 3.32
C ASP A 121 8.99 20.52 2.40
N SER A 122 9.92 19.69 2.89
CA SER A 122 11.07 19.20 2.11
C SER A 122 10.72 18.16 1.04
N ILE A 123 9.49 17.61 1.05
CA ILE A 123 9.07 16.57 0.10
C ILE A 123 8.92 17.18 -1.31
N LYS A 124 9.87 16.80 -2.18
CA LYS A 124 9.91 17.20 -3.60
C LYS A 124 9.25 16.20 -4.55
N GLU A 125 9.33 14.91 -4.24
CA GLU A 125 8.78 13.82 -5.05
C GLU A 125 7.70 13.06 -4.28
N SER A 126 6.63 12.69 -4.99
CA SER A 126 5.51 11.94 -4.43
C SER A 126 5.79 10.43 -4.48
N ARG A 127 6.44 9.91 -3.43
CA ARG A 127 6.64 8.45 -3.19
C ARG A 127 5.86 8.01 -1.96
N GLN A 128 4.56 8.21 -2.03
CA GLN A 128 3.62 8.12 -0.90
C GLN A 128 2.61 7.00 -1.14
N PRO A 129 2.01 6.44 -0.07
CA PRO A 129 2.32 6.71 1.33
C PRO A 129 3.60 6.02 1.82
N TYR A 130 4.22 6.54 2.88
CA TYR A 130 5.34 5.91 3.59
C TYR A 130 5.27 6.17 5.10
N LEU A 131 5.98 5.38 5.90
CA LEU A 131 6.09 5.59 7.35
C LEU A 131 7.16 6.62 7.70
N LEU A 132 6.83 7.55 8.58
CA LEU A 132 7.77 8.44 9.26
C LEU A 132 7.86 8.00 10.73
N ALA A 133 8.96 7.35 11.06
CA ALA A 133 9.27 6.86 12.40
C ALA A 133 9.99 7.96 13.19
N CYS A 134 9.36 8.46 14.25
CA CYS A 134 9.86 9.57 15.05
C CYS A 134 10.40 9.08 16.39
N GLY A 135 11.68 9.30 16.67
CA GLY A 135 12.33 8.78 17.87
C GLY A 135 13.73 9.33 18.12
N ASN A 136 14.36 8.89 19.21
CA ASN A 136 15.72 9.34 19.54
C ASN A 136 16.78 8.64 18.67
N THR A 137 16.58 7.35 18.45
CA THR A 137 17.33 6.45 17.57
C THR A 137 16.34 5.57 16.82
N LYS A 138 16.81 4.78 15.83
CA LYS A 138 15.94 3.82 15.13
C LYS A 138 15.42 2.69 16.01
N SER A 139 16.09 2.43 17.14
CA SER A 139 15.71 1.44 18.14
C SER A 139 14.75 1.99 19.18
N VAL A 140 14.73 3.32 19.37
CA VAL A 140 13.87 4.01 20.33
C VAL A 140 12.93 4.94 19.58
N ILE A 141 11.93 4.34 18.91
CA ILE A 141 10.85 5.07 18.23
C ILE A 141 9.72 5.36 19.22
N HIS A 142 9.26 6.61 19.23
CA HIS A 142 8.16 7.04 20.09
C HIS A 142 6.82 6.95 19.36
N ASN A 143 6.78 7.37 18.10
CA ASN A 143 5.56 7.44 17.30
C ASN A 143 5.85 7.17 15.83
N TYR A 144 4.83 6.67 15.13
CA TYR A 144 4.83 6.54 13.68
C TYR A 144 3.76 7.44 13.07
N PHE A 145 4.05 7.94 11.87
CA PHE A 145 3.09 8.65 11.03
C PHE A 145 3.06 8.05 9.63
N ILE A 146 1.90 8.03 9.01
CA ILE A 146 1.75 7.77 7.58
C ILE A 146 1.82 9.11 6.86
N VAL A 147 2.87 9.28 6.06
CA VAL A 147 3.03 10.49 5.25
C VAL A 147 2.34 10.31 3.91
N ILE A 148 1.34 11.14 3.65
CA ILE A 148 0.52 11.14 2.43
C ILE A 148 0.01 12.55 2.15
N ASP A 149 0.10 12.99 0.89
CA ASP A 149 -0.19 14.31 0.36
C ASP A 149 0.41 15.46 1.18
N LYS A 150 1.66 15.30 1.63
CA LYS A 150 2.35 16.22 2.54
C LYS A 150 1.64 16.46 3.89
N HIS A 151 0.83 15.51 4.32
CA HIS A 151 0.31 15.42 5.67
C HIS A 151 0.95 14.24 6.40
N ALA A 152 1.02 14.33 7.71
CA ALA A 152 1.45 13.25 8.59
C ALA A 152 0.25 12.77 9.41
N ILE A 153 -0.29 11.61 9.06
CA ILE A 153 -1.39 10.97 9.78
C ILE A 153 -0.79 10.16 10.93
N PRO A 154 -1.11 10.44 12.21
CA PRO A 154 -0.57 9.66 13.32
C PRO A 154 -1.10 8.21 13.27
N CYS A 155 -0.19 7.24 13.35
CA CYS A 155 -0.57 5.84 13.55
C CYS A 155 -1.19 5.66 14.95
N LYS A 156 -2.06 4.67 15.09
CA LYS A 156 -2.71 4.38 16.38
C LYS A 156 -1.74 3.80 17.40
N SER A 157 -0.80 2.96 16.94
CA SER A 157 0.16 2.26 17.78
C SER A 157 1.58 2.80 17.58
N PRO A 158 2.41 2.86 18.64
CA PRO A 158 3.85 3.07 18.51
C PRO A 158 4.60 1.79 18.10
N ASP A 159 3.92 0.65 18.00
CA ASP A 159 4.49 -0.62 17.54
C ASP A 159 4.73 -0.61 16.03
N SER A 160 5.91 -1.02 15.60
CA SER A 160 6.34 -0.91 14.20
C SER A 160 5.58 -1.87 13.26
N LEU A 161 5.16 -3.03 13.77
CA LEU A 161 4.38 -4.00 13.02
C LEU A 161 2.96 -3.45 12.77
N ALA A 162 2.33 -2.91 13.82
CA ALA A 162 1.04 -2.24 13.73
C ALA A 162 1.10 -0.98 12.84
N ALA A 163 2.17 -0.19 12.92
CA ALA A 163 2.32 0.97 12.05
C ALA A 163 2.44 0.58 10.57
N PHE A 164 3.17 -0.51 10.26
CA PHE A 164 3.30 -1.01 8.90
C PHE A 164 2.00 -1.62 8.35
N ASP A 165 1.26 -2.31 9.22
CA ASP A 165 -0.09 -2.77 8.94
C ASP A 165 -1.02 -1.60 8.53
N GLU A 166 -1.03 -0.52 9.31
CA GLU A 166 -1.77 0.71 8.99
C GLU A 166 -1.29 1.35 7.68
N LEU A 167 0.02 1.37 7.39
CA LEU A 167 0.57 1.86 6.11
C LEU A 167 0.02 1.08 4.91
N PHE A 168 0.00 -0.25 5.00
CA PHE A 168 -0.58 -1.07 3.93
C PHE A 168 -2.05 -0.72 3.71
N LYS A 169 -2.84 -0.63 4.79
CA LYS A 169 -4.27 -0.32 4.76
C LYS A 169 -4.55 1.07 4.19
N ALA A 170 -3.69 2.04 4.47
CA ALA A 170 -3.79 3.40 3.93
C ALA A 170 -3.80 3.43 2.39
N HIS A 171 -3.14 2.48 1.71
CA HIS A 171 -3.19 2.42 0.25
C HIS A 171 -4.61 2.22 -0.28
N PHE A 172 -5.40 1.39 0.39
CA PHE A 172 -6.78 1.13 0.01
C PHE A 172 -7.72 2.24 0.45
N VAL A 173 -7.56 2.72 1.69
CA VAL A 173 -8.42 3.79 2.26
C VAL A 173 -8.29 5.10 1.47
N PHE A 174 -7.07 5.44 1.03
CA PHE A 174 -6.82 6.65 0.24
C PHE A 174 -6.76 6.41 -1.27
N GLY A 175 -6.89 5.17 -1.73
CA GLY A 175 -6.86 4.81 -3.15
C GLY A 175 -5.53 5.15 -3.85
N THR A 176 -4.40 5.02 -3.15
CA THR A 176 -3.08 5.33 -3.71
C THR A 176 -2.51 4.15 -4.47
N SER A 177 -1.83 4.42 -5.58
CA SER A 177 -1.02 3.41 -6.27
C SER A 177 0.21 3.04 -5.44
N TYR A 178 0.66 1.80 -5.53
CA TYR A 178 1.91 1.37 -4.91
C TYR A 178 3.11 2.05 -5.55
N ASP A 179 4.13 2.36 -4.74
CA ASP A 179 5.42 2.84 -5.21
C ASP A 179 6.02 1.83 -6.20
N GLU A 180 6.49 2.31 -7.36
CA GLU A 180 6.99 1.46 -8.44
C GLU A 180 8.10 0.52 -7.94
N ASP A 181 8.98 0.97 -7.05
CA ASP A 181 10.10 0.17 -6.54
C ASP A 181 9.68 -0.82 -5.44
N LEU A 182 8.51 -0.62 -4.83
CA LEU A 182 7.94 -1.49 -3.79
C LEU A 182 6.75 -2.33 -4.27
N ILE A 183 6.37 -2.24 -5.55
CA ILE A 183 5.19 -2.91 -6.10
C ILE A 183 5.14 -4.41 -5.80
N ASN A 184 6.29 -5.10 -5.85
CA ASN A 184 6.36 -6.54 -5.56
C ASN A 184 6.15 -6.83 -4.07
N VAL A 185 6.63 -5.95 -3.18
CA VAL A 185 6.41 -6.03 -1.72
C VAL A 185 4.92 -5.88 -1.43
N TYR A 186 4.29 -4.84 -1.95
CA TYR A 186 2.87 -4.61 -1.71
C TYR A 186 1.98 -5.68 -2.35
N ASN A 187 2.30 -6.16 -3.55
CA ASN A 187 1.58 -7.28 -4.17
C ASN A 187 1.70 -8.57 -3.35
N PHE A 188 2.88 -8.86 -2.80
CA PHE A 188 3.06 -10.00 -1.91
C PHE A 188 2.20 -9.86 -0.65
N LEU A 189 2.21 -8.70 0.01
CA LEU A 189 1.37 -8.44 1.18
C LEU A 189 -0.11 -8.61 0.85
N GLN A 190 -0.55 -7.96 -0.23
CA GLN A 190 -1.95 -7.95 -0.67
C GLN A 190 -2.45 -9.36 -0.94
N THR A 191 -1.74 -10.13 -1.77
CA THR A 191 -2.22 -11.44 -2.23
C THR A 191 -1.90 -12.57 -1.24
N THR A 192 -0.70 -12.56 -0.65
CA THR A 192 -0.22 -13.71 0.14
C THR A 192 -0.61 -13.60 1.61
N ILE A 193 -0.64 -12.39 2.17
CA ILE A 193 -0.92 -12.19 3.59
C ILE A 193 -2.39 -11.84 3.80
N TYR A 194 -2.82 -10.75 3.15
CA TYR A 194 -4.19 -10.23 3.24
C TYR A 194 -5.17 -11.00 2.39
N ASP A 195 -4.70 -11.70 1.34
CA ASP A 195 -5.55 -12.51 0.47
C ASP A 195 -6.69 -11.64 -0.13
N ILE A 196 -6.25 -10.51 -0.72
CA ILE A 196 -7.04 -9.54 -1.46
C ILE A 196 -6.63 -9.64 -2.94
N ASP A 197 -7.62 -9.68 -3.83
CA ASP A 197 -7.38 -9.76 -5.27
C ASP A 197 -6.72 -8.50 -5.84
N VAL A 198 -5.80 -8.68 -6.80
CA VAL A 198 -5.05 -7.58 -7.46
C VAL A 198 -5.98 -6.59 -8.18
N GLY A 199 -7.20 -7.00 -8.53
CA GLY A 199 -8.19 -6.15 -9.21
C GLY A 199 -8.88 -5.10 -8.32
N ASN A 200 -8.69 -5.14 -7.00
CA ASN A 200 -9.39 -4.28 -6.04
C ASN A 200 -8.71 -2.92 -5.79
N THR A 201 -7.59 -2.62 -6.47
CA THR A 201 -6.89 -1.31 -6.36
C THR A 201 -7.41 -0.25 -7.32
N LYS A 202 -8.61 -0.43 -7.92
CA LYS A 202 -9.13 0.51 -8.92
C LYS A 202 -9.59 1.84 -8.30
N SER A 203 -9.00 2.90 -8.84
CA SER A 203 -9.38 4.31 -8.76
C SER A 203 -10.89 4.54 -8.81
N ASN A 204 -11.48 5.04 -7.74
CA ASN A 204 -12.79 5.69 -7.78
C ASN A 204 -12.65 7.05 -8.48
N GLY A 205 -12.61 7.01 -9.81
CA GLY A 205 -12.75 8.17 -10.68
C GLY A 205 -14.09 8.12 -11.40
N SER A 206 -15.04 8.91 -10.90
CA SER A 206 -16.26 9.37 -11.59
C SER A 206 -17.45 8.41 -11.64
N GLU A 207 -18.31 8.46 -10.62
CA GLU A 207 -19.76 8.42 -10.84
C GLU A 207 -20.39 9.63 -10.13
N ALA A 208 -20.78 10.63 -10.94
CA ALA A 208 -21.62 11.73 -10.47
C ALA A 208 -23.03 11.18 -10.20
N PRO A 209 -23.69 11.55 -9.09
CA PRO A 209 -25.04 11.07 -8.81
C PRO A 209 -26.01 11.73 -9.80
N GLN A 210 -26.67 10.91 -10.62
CA GLN A 210 -27.80 11.36 -11.42
C GLN A 210 -28.94 11.77 -10.50
N SER A 211 -29.17 13.07 -10.38
CA SER A 211 -30.35 13.65 -9.78
C SER A 211 -31.56 13.42 -10.71
N GLY A 212 -32.40 12.45 -10.34
CA GLY A 212 -33.71 12.26 -10.95
C GLY A 212 -34.79 13.00 -10.17
N PHE A 213 -35.13 14.23 -10.57
CA PHE A 213 -36.43 14.82 -10.28
C PHE A 213 -37.02 15.48 -11.53
N SER A 214 -38.24 15.03 -11.83
CA SER A 214 -39.23 15.43 -12.84
C SER A 214 -39.23 16.92 -13.24
N THR A 215 -39.54 17.25 -14.51
CA THR A 215 -40.89 17.76 -14.93
C THR A 215 -40.91 18.08 -16.45
N THR A 216 -42.04 17.73 -17.09
CA THR A 216 -42.72 18.45 -18.20
C THR A 216 -42.59 17.93 -19.65
N LEU A 217 -43.60 17.15 -20.06
CA LEU A 217 -44.45 17.31 -21.25
C LEU A 217 -43.88 17.95 -22.53
N ARG A 218 -43.94 17.19 -23.65
CA ARG A 218 -44.99 17.41 -24.67
C ARG A 218 -45.10 16.25 -25.67
N ARG A 219 -46.37 16.07 -26.05
CA ARG A 219 -47.03 15.03 -26.83
C ARG A 219 -46.96 15.38 -28.33
N THR A 220 -46.66 14.40 -29.19
CA THR A 220 -47.37 14.12 -30.47
C THR A 220 -46.70 12.94 -31.22
N ALA A 221 -47.45 11.84 -31.38
CA ALA A 221 -47.37 10.94 -32.55
C ALA A 221 -48.37 11.47 -33.61
N PRO A 222 -48.61 10.84 -34.80
CA PRO A 222 -48.01 9.64 -35.42
C PRO A 222 -47.69 9.81 -36.94
N THR A 223 -47.12 8.80 -37.62
CA THR A 223 -47.70 8.21 -38.86
C THR A 223 -46.90 7.01 -39.39
N LEU A 224 -47.67 6.04 -39.89
CA LEU A 224 -47.31 4.74 -40.46
C LEU A 224 -46.53 4.81 -41.79
N HIS A 225 -45.66 3.83 -42.05
CA HIS A 225 -45.79 2.95 -43.23
C HIS A 225 -44.91 1.68 -43.13
N ASN A 226 -45.55 0.52 -43.19
CA ASN A 226 -45.08 -0.74 -43.80
C ASN A 226 -46.02 -0.95 -45.03
N PRO A 227 -45.83 -1.84 -46.06
CA PRO A 227 -45.11 -3.11 -46.01
C PRO A 227 -44.51 -3.68 -47.34
N ARG A 228 -44.02 -4.93 -47.26
CA ARG A 228 -43.77 -5.96 -48.33
C ARG A 228 -42.49 -5.75 -49.17
N SER A 229 -41.72 -6.78 -49.57
CA SER A 229 -42.04 -8.18 -49.89
C SER A 229 -40.74 -9.02 -49.95
N ALA A 230 -40.76 -10.26 -49.45
CA ALA A 230 -39.91 -11.37 -49.91
C ALA A 230 -40.45 -11.88 -51.29
N PRO A 231 -39.77 -12.73 -52.11
CA PRO A 231 -39.32 -14.08 -51.68
C PRO A 231 -38.19 -14.80 -52.47
N ILE A 232 -37.76 -15.96 -51.91
CA ILE A 232 -37.33 -17.25 -52.54
C ILE A 232 -35.88 -17.44 -53.11
N SER A 233 -35.24 -18.48 -52.55
CA SER A 233 -34.02 -19.27 -52.86
C SER A 233 -34.08 -19.99 -54.25
N PRO A 234 -33.19 -20.94 -54.73
CA PRO A 234 -32.33 -21.89 -53.99
C PRO A 234 -31.02 -22.46 -54.67
N ILE A 235 -30.33 -23.40 -53.97
CA ILE A 235 -29.45 -24.53 -54.47
C ILE A 235 -28.05 -24.14 -55.06
N GLN A 236 -26.88 -24.80 -54.89
CA GLN A 236 -26.44 -26.21 -54.73
C GLN A 236 -25.00 -26.23 -54.11
N SER A 237 -24.69 -27.08 -53.12
CA SER A 237 -23.81 -28.27 -53.16
C SER A 237 -22.59 -28.26 -54.11
N CYS A 238 -21.38 -28.31 -53.54
CA CYS A 238 -20.27 -29.21 -53.89
C CYS A 238 -19.35 -29.39 -52.68
#